data_AF-A0A662TF87-F1
#
_entry.id   AF-A0A662TF87-F1
#
_cell.length_a   1.000
_cell.length_b   1.000
_cell.length_c   1.000
_cell.angle_alpha   90.00
_cell.angle_beta   90.00
_cell.angle_gamma   90.00
#
_symmetry.space_group_name_H-M   'P 1'
#
loop_
_entity.id
_entity.type
_entity.pdbx_description
1 polymer ?
#
loop_
_entity_poly.entity_id
_entity_poly.type
_entity_poly.pdbx_seq_one_letter_code
_entity_poly.pdbx_strand_id
1 'polypeptide(L)'
;MFKRLVLFSVLSVNFGYTFFLFPLLGILLPGSVPLTVYNLFAFMLVDSAWGVVLSTVIYLLVHLTGMSLARATMFSIASLWTIFWLVSLFSIGGVGAIALDHAVTVGIDGIAALITWLMLSRLAKHYIAEQ
;
A
#
# COMPACT_ATOMS: atom_id res chain seq x y z
N MET A 1 8.16 -14.84 -13.23
CA MET A 1 8.00 -13.44 -12.77
C MET A 1 6.98 -13.31 -11.63
N PHE A 2 5.72 -13.74 -11.82
CA PHE A 2 4.62 -13.51 -10.87
C PHE A 2 4.92 -13.91 -9.41
N LYS A 3 5.40 -15.14 -9.15
CA LYS A 3 5.72 -15.61 -7.78
C LYS A 3 6.68 -14.67 -7.02
N ARG A 4 7.72 -14.16 -7.70
CA ARG A 4 8.68 -13.20 -7.11
C ARG A 4 8.03 -11.85 -6.87
N LEU A 5 7.20 -11.40 -7.81
CA LEU A 5 6.46 -10.14 -7.68
C LEU A 5 5.47 -10.18 -6.52
N VAL A 6 4.76 -11.29 -6.32
CA VAL A 6 3.89 -11.52 -5.15
C VAL A 6 4.70 -11.40 -3.86
N LEU A 7 5.79 -12.16 -3.74
CA LEU A 7 6.64 -12.14 -2.55
C LEU A 7 7.15 -10.74 -2.22
N PHE A 8 7.71 -10.04 -3.21
CA PHE A 8 8.24 -8.69 -3.01
C PHE A 8 7.15 -7.66 -2.73
N SER A 9 5.96 -7.80 -3.33
CA SER A 9 4.83 -6.91 -3.06
C SER A 9 4.32 -7.10 -1.64
N VAL A 10 4.14 -8.35 -1.20
CA VAL A 10 3.75 -8.67 0.19
C VAL A 10 4.75 -8.09 1.18
N LEU A 11 6.05 -8.31 0.98
CA LEU A 11 7.07 -7.75 1.85
C LEU A 11 7.04 -6.21 1.86
N SER A 12 6.94 -5.58 0.69
CA SER A 12 6.98 -4.13 0.55
C SER A 12 5.77 -3.45 1.18
N VAL A 13 4.57 -4.00 0.99
CA VAL A 13 3.34 -3.47 1.63
C VAL A 13 3.46 -3.62 3.15
N ASN A 14 3.92 -4.76 3.66
CA ASN A 14 4.14 -4.91 5.10
C ASN A 14 5.19 -3.94 5.66
N PHE A 15 6.25 -3.60 4.90
CA PHE A 15 7.20 -2.55 5.30
C PHE A 15 6.53 -1.17 5.43
N GLY A 16 5.68 -0.78 4.48
CA GLY A 16 4.99 0.50 4.52
C GLY A 16 3.87 0.56 5.56
N TYR A 17 3.04 -0.47 5.62
CA TYR A 17 1.78 -0.43 6.37
C TYR A 17 1.88 -1.13 7.73
N THR A 18 2.39 -2.36 7.79
CA THR A 18 2.53 -3.07 9.07
C THR A 18 3.69 -2.54 9.92
N PHE A 19 4.88 -2.31 9.35
CA PHE A 19 6.05 -1.92 10.13
C PHE A 19 6.16 -0.40 10.37
N PHE A 20 5.60 0.42 9.49
CA PHE A 20 5.60 1.88 9.65
C PHE A 20 4.23 2.42 10.10
N LEU A 21 3.16 2.15 9.36
CA LEU A 21 1.86 2.76 9.64
C LEU A 21 1.23 2.27 10.94
N PHE A 22 1.21 0.96 11.20
CA PHE A 22 0.61 0.40 12.42
C PHE A 22 1.16 0.97 13.73
N PRO A 23 2.50 0.98 13.99
CA PRO A 23 3.02 1.57 15.22
C PRO A 23 2.73 3.07 15.32
N LEU A 24 2.78 3.78 14.19
CA LEU A 24 2.46 5.20 14.14
C LEU A 24 0.99 5.46 14.50
N LEU A 25 0.06 4.71 13.91
CA LEU A 25 -1.37 4.80 14.22
C LEU A 25 -1.67 4.41 15.66
N GLY A 26 -0.97 3.42 16.22
CA GLY A 26 -1.18 3.04 17.62
C GLY A 26 -0.67 4.07 18.63
N ILE A 27 0.29 4.92 18.25
CA ILE A 27 0.72 6.07 19.06
C ILE A 27 -0.25 7.25 18.88
N LEU A 28 -0.65 7.55 17.65
CA LEU A 28 -1.49 8.71 17.34
C LEU A 28 -2.97 8.51 17.73
N LEU A 29 -3.46 7.27 17.61
CA LEU A 29 -4.87 6.91 17.79
C LEU A 29 -5.02 5.65 18.67
N PRO A 30 -4.53 5.65 19.92
CA PRO A 30 -4.48 4.46 20.78
C PRO A 30 -5.87 3.87 21.09
N GLY A 31 -6.92 4.69 21.05
CA GLY A 31 -8.31 4.24 21.23
C GLY A 31 -8.89 3.51 20.02
N SER A 32 -8.40 3.79 18.81
CA SER A 32 -8.90 3.20 17.56
C SER A 32 -8.02 2.06 17.06
N VAL A 33 -6.70 2.17 17.25
CA VAL A 33 -5.72 1.15 16.83
C VAL A 33 -4.84 0.76 18.02
N PRO A 34 -5.35 -0.03 18.98
CA PRO A 34 -4.53 -0.49 20.10
C PRO A 34 -3.31 -1.29 19.64
N LEU A 35 -2.14 -1.03 20.22
CA LEU A 35 -0.89 -1.77 19.95
C LEU A 35 -0.93 -3.15 20.61
N THR A 36 -1.71 -4.06 20.01
CA THR A 36 -1.85 -5.44 20.46
C THR A 36 -1.30 -6.40 19.41
N VAL A 37 -0.90 -7.59 19.87
CA VAL A 37 -0.44 -8.68 18.98
C VAL A 37 -1.55 -9.09 18.01
N TYR A 38 -2.81 -9.06 18.45
CA TYR A 38 -3.96 -9.35 17.59
C TYR A 38 -4.06 -8.36 16.42
N ASN A 39 -3.98 -7.06 16.70
CA ASN A 39 -4.03 -6.04 15.66
C ASN A 39 -2.81 -6.11 14.74
N LEU A 40 -1.61 -6.42 15.27
CA LEU A 40 -0.43 -6.64 14.44
C LEU A 40 -0.64 -7.77 13.42
N PHE A 41 -1.20 -8.91 13.86
CA PHE A 41 -1.50 -10.01 12.95
C PHE A 41 -2.61 -9.65 11.95
N ALA A 42 -3.62 -8.89 12.36
CA ALA A 42 -4.66 -8.42 11.47
C ALA A 42 -4.08 -7.51 10.36
N PHE A 43 -3.21 -6.56 10.72
CA PHE A 43 -2.49 -5.71 9.77
C PHE A 43 -1.64 -6.56 8.83
N MET A 44 -0.81 -7.45 9.36
CA MET A 44 0.05 -8.31 8.55
C MET A 44 -0.74 -9.16 7.54
N LEU A 45 -1.90 -9.69 7.94
CA LEU A 45 -2.76 -10.49 7.06
C LEU A 45 -3.41 -9.63 5.96
N VAL A 46 -4.00 -8.50 6.34
CA VAL A 46 -4.67 -7.58 5.40
C VAL A 46 -3.66 -6.99 4.41
N ASP A 47 -2.50 -6.56 4.89
CA ASP A 47 -1.41 -6.00 4.08
C ASP A 47 -0.84 -7.05 3.12
N SER A 48 -0.74 -8.31 3.57
CA SER A 48 -0.32 -9.41 2.70
C SER A 48 -1.34 -9.68 1.59
N ALA A 49 -2.64 -9.64 1.90
CA ALA A 49 -3.69 -9.78 0.89
C ALA A 49 -3.63 -8.65 -0.15
N TRP A 50 -3.45 -7.41 0.29
CA TRP A 50 -3.24 -6.27 -0.60
C TRP A 50 -1.94 -6.38 -1.42
N GLY A 51 -0.87 -6.94 -0.84
CA GLY A 51 0.36 -7.25 -1.58
C GLY A 51 0.13 -8.23 -2.74
N VAL A 52 -0.72 -9.24 -2.54
CA VAL A 52 -1.13 -10.17 -3.62
C VAL A 52 -1.95 -9.42 -4.70
N VAL A 53 -2.91 -8.59 -4.29
CA VAL A 53 -3.71 -7.77 -5.24
C VAL A 53 -2.79 -6.85 -6.05
N LEU A 54 -1.90 -6.11 -5.39
CA LEU A 54 -0.93 -5.21 -6.03
C LEU A 54 -0.08 -5.95 -7.06
N SER A 55 0.48 -7.11 -6.69
CA SER A 55 1.30 -7.92 -7.60
C SER A 55 0.51 -8.42 -8.82
N THR A 56 -0.78 -8.71 -8.65
CA THR A 56 -1.67 -9.14 -9.73
C THR A 56 -1.92 -8.00 -10.71
N VAL A 57 -2.22 -6.81 -10.21
CA VAL A 57 -2.41 -5.62 -11.05
C VAL A 57 -1.13 -5.28 -11.82
N ILE A 58 0.03 -5.27 -11.16
CA ILE A 58 1.31 -5.01 -11.81
C ILE A 58 1.59 -6.06 -12.89
N TYR A 59 1.39 -7.34 -12.58
CA TYR A 59 1.62 -8.43 -13.52
C TYR A 59 0.76 -8.29 -14.78
N LEU A 60 -0.53 -7.99 -14.61
CA LEU A 60 -1.46 -7.76 -15.70
C LEU A 60 -1.07 -6.55 -16.54
N LEU A 61 -0.68 -5.43 -15.94
CA LEU A 61 -0.24 -4.26 -16.69
C LEU A 61 1.00 -4.57 -17.52
N VAL A 62 2.02 -5.20 -16.93
CA VAL A 62 3.24 -5.58 -17.67
C VAL A 62 2.91 -6.48 -18.86
N HIS A 63 2.02 -7.47 -18.69
CA HIS A 63 1.70 -8.44 -19.75
C HIS A 63 0.72 -7.92 -20.81
N LEU A 64 -0.26 -7.11 -20.43
CA LEU A 64 -1.32 -6.66 -21.33
C LEU A 64 -0.97 -5.39 -22.09
N THR A 65 -0.18 -4.49 -21.47
CA THR A 65 0.14 -3.18 -22.08
C THR A 65 1.60 -3.06 -22.51
N GLY A 66 2.45 -4.03 -22.15
CA GLY A 66 3.89 -3.97 -22.41
C GLY A 66 4.61 -2.87 -21.60
N MET A 67 3.97 -2.36 -20.53
CA MET A 67 4.60 -1.39 -19.65
C MET A 67 5.84 -1.98 -18.97
N SER A 68 6.90 -1.18 -18.83
CA SER A 68 8.04 -1.57 -18.01
C SER A 68 7.61 -1.78 -16.56
N LEU A 69 8.28 -2.71 -15.87
CA LEU A 69 7.96 -3.09 -14.51
C LEU A 69 7.96 -1.88 -13.55
N ALA A 70 8.91 -0.95 -13.74
CA ALA A 70 8.98 0.28 -12.96
C ALA A 70 7.73 1.16 -13.15
N ARG A 71 7.28 1.37 -14.40
CA ARG A 71 6.08 2.17 -14.70
C ARG A 71 4.82 1.48 -14.20
N ALA A 72 4.69 0.18 -14.41
CA ALA A 72 3.56 -0.60 -13.93
C ALA A 72 3.45 -0.56 -12.39
N THR A 73 4.58 -0.64 -11.69
CA THR A 73 4.63 -0.54 -10.21
C THR A 73 4.19 0.83 -9.72
N MET A 74 4.76 1.91 -10.27
CA MET A 74 4.40 3.28 -9.90
C MET A 74 2.91 3.55 -10.15
N PHE A 75 2.42 3.17 -11.34
CA PHE A 75 1.02 3.35 -11.70
C PHE A 75 0.10 2.56 -10.77
N SER A 76 0.39 1.28 -10.53
CA SER A 76 -0.46 0.42 -9.68
C SER A 76 -0.60 0.97 -8.26
N ILE A 77 0.51 1.40 -7.64
CA ILE A 77 0.48 1.95 -6.28
C ILE A 77 -0.30 3.27 -6.26
N ALA A 78 0.00 4.19 -7.18
CA ALA A 78 -0.68 5.48 -7.26
C ALA A 78 -2.19 5.31 -7.52
N SER A 79 -2.57 4.42 -8.43
CA SER A 79 -3.97 4.16 -8.75
C SER A 79 -4.71 3.50 -7.58
N LEU A 80 -4.15 2.46 -6.96
CA LEU A 80 -4.80 1.79 -5.83
C LEU A 80 -4.99 2.74 -4.64
N TRP A 81 -3.96 3.53 -4.32
CA TRP A 81 -4.02 4.56 -3.28
C TRP A 81 -5.09 5.61 -3.60
N THR A 82 -5.12 6.11 -4.84
CA THR A 82 -6.11 7.10 -5.27
C THR A 82 -7.53 6.54 -5.21
N ILE A 83 -7.75 5.32 -5.70
CA ILE A 83 -9.07 4.66 -5.68
C ILE A 83 -9.55 4.48 -4.25
N PHE A 84 -8.69 3.98 -3.36
CA PHE A 84 -9.03 3.77 -1.95
C PHE A 84 -9.50 5.07 -1.29
N TRP A 85 -8.74 6.16 -1.46
CA TRP A 85 -9.10 7.45 -0.87
C TRP A 85 -10.30 8.11 -1.52
N LEU A 86 -10.49 7.96 -2.84
CA LEU A 86 -11.71 8.42 -3.49
C LEU A 86 -12.95 7.71 -2.91
N VAL A 87 -12.89 6.38 -2.76
CA VAL A 87 -13.99 5.62 -2.15
C VAL A 87 -14.24 6.08 -0.71
N SER A 88 -13.18 6.26 0.09
CA SER A 88 -13.31 6.74 1.46
C SER A 88 -13.93 8.14 1.54
N LEU A 89 -13.50 9.07 0.68
CA LEU A 89 -14.00 10.45 0.65
C LEU A 89 -15.47 10.52 0.22
N PHE A 90 -15.88 9.71 -0.76
CA PHE A 90 -17.27 9.67 -1.21
C PHE A 90 -18.20 8.91 -0.27
N SER A 91 -17.67 7.98 0.53
CA SER A 91 -18.46 7.23 1.52
C SER A 91 -18.82 8.05 2.76
N ILE A 92 -18.06 9.11 3.06
CA ILE A 92 -18.28 9.97 4.22
C ILE A 92 -19.11 11.16 3.75
N GLY A 93 -20.44 11.06 3.88
CA GLY A 93 -21.42 12.02 3.35
C GLY A 93 -21.42 13.43 3.97
N GLY A 94 -20.30 13.92 4.53
CA GLY A 94 -20.22 15.22 5.22
C GLY A 94 -18.88 15.92 5.01
N VAL A 95 -18.84 16.91 4.12
CA VAL A 95 -17.63 17.66 3.70
C VAL A 95 -17.21 18.75 4.73
N GLY A 96 -17.99 18.98 5.78
CA GLY A 96 -17.98 20.25 6.52
C GLY A 96 -17.04 20.39 7.73
N ALA A 97 -16.62 19.32 8.40
CA ALA A 97 -15.94 19.43 9.71
C ALA A 97 -14.69 18.56 9.90
N ILE A 98 -14.28 17.78 8.90
CA ILE A 98 -13.26 16.71 9.04
C ILE A 98 -12.10 16.86 8.01
N ALA A 99 -11.96 18.03 7.38
CA ALA A 99 -11.02 18.19 6.26
C ALA A 99 -9.54 18.05 6.67
N LEU A 100 -9.15 18.55 7.85
CA LEU A 100 -7.74 18.53 8.29
C LEU A 100 -7.31 17.14 8.78
N ASP A 101 -8.13 16.48 9.61
CA ASP A 101 -7.82 15.14 10.14
C ASP A 101 -7.79 14.10 9.01
N HIS A 102 -8.69 14.21 8.03
CA HIS A 102 -8.64 13.39 6.83
C HIS A 102 -7.41 13.69 5.98
N ALA A 103 -7.04 14.96 5.78
CA ALA A 103 -5.83 15.30 5.03
C ALA A 103 -4.56 14.76 5.69
N VAL A 104 -4.46 14.80 7.02
CA VAL A 104 -3.34 14.21 7.77
C VAL A 104 -3.33 12.69 7.60
N THR A 105 -4.49 12.03 7.69
CA THR A 105 -4.58 10.57 7.52
C THR A 105 -4.20 10.15 6.10
N VAL A 106 -4.69 10.86 5.08
CA VAL A 106 -4.29 10.69 3.66
C VAL A 106 -2.78 10.88 3.50
N GLY A 107 -2.21 11.90 4.14
CA GLY A 107 -0.78 12.19 4.06
C GLY A 107 0.08 11.09 4.68
N ILE A 108 -0.28 10.61 5.89
CA ILE A 108 0.45 9.53 6.58
C ILE A 108 0.35 8.23 5.77
N ASP A 109 -0.83 7.92 5.25
CA ASP A 109 -1.05 6.75 4.37
C ASP A 109 -0.24 6.87 3.06
N GLY A 110 -0.16 8.07 2.49
CA GLY A 110 0.70 8.36 1.34
C GLY A 110 2.19 8.09 1.61
N ILE A 111 2.67 8.34 2.84
CA ILE A 111 4.05 7.99 3.24
C ILE A 111 4.22 6.46 3.28
N ALA A 112 3.24 5.72 3.80
CA ALA A 112 3.26 4.25 3.77
C ALA A 112 3.28 3.69 2.33
N ALA A 113 2.48 4.29 1.44
CA ALA A 113 2.48 3.97 0.01
C ALA A 113 3.85 4.28 -0.65
N LEU A 114 4.48 5.40 -0.29
CA LEU A 114 5.81 5.77 -0.80
C LEU A 114 6.89 4.79 -0.35
N ILE A 115 6.89 4.39 0.93
CA ILE A 115 7.81 3.37 1.47
C ILE A 115 7.63 2.06 0.70
N THR A 116 6.38 1.64 0.51
CA THR A 116 6.02 0.44 -0.27
C THR A 116 6.59 0.51 -1.69
N TRP A 117 6.40 1.63 -2.39
CA TRP A 117 6.92 1.83 -3.74
C TRP A 117 8.45 1.79 -3.79
N LEU A 118 9.13 2.46 -2.87
CA LEU A 118 10.60 2.47 -2.83
C LEU A 118 11.17 1.07 -2.60
N MET A 119 10.58 0.31 -1.66
CA MET A 119 10.99 -1.07 -1.37
C MET A 119 10.74 -1.98 -2.57
N LEU A 120 9.53 -1.93 -3.13
CA LEU A 120 9.15 -2.78 -4.25
C LEU A 120 9.99 -2.48 -5.49
N SER A 121 10.22 -1.20 -5.80
CA SER A 121 11.04 -0.79 -6.95
C SER A 121 12.48 -1.25 -6.81
N ARG A 122 13.08 -1.17 -5.62
CA ARG A 122 14.45 -1.67 -5.37
C ARG A 122 14.53 -3.18 -5.51
N LEU A 123 13.58 -3.92 -4.93
CA LEU A 123 13.53 -5.37 -5.01
C LEU A 123 13.27 -5.86 -6.43
N ALA A 124 12.31 -5.25 -7.13
CA ALA A 124 11.99 -5.55 -8.52
C ALA A 124 13.20 -5.33 -9.43
N LYS A 125 13.86 -4.17 -9.33
CA LYS A 125 15.04 -3.83 -10.15
C LYS A 125 16.19 -4.82 -9.98
N HIS A 126 16.44 -5.32 -8.76
CA HIS A 126 17.57 -6.22 -8.50
C HIS A 126 17.27 -7.69 -8.80
N TYR A 127 16.03 -8.14 -8.58
CA TYR A 127 15.70 -9.58 -8.55
C TYR A 127 14.73 -10.04 -9.64
N ILE A 128 14.16 -9.11 -10.40
CA ILE A 128 13.32 -9.40 -11.56
C ILE A 128 14.01 -8.77 -12.78
N ALA A 129 14.70 -9.60 -13.56
CA ALA A 129 15.31 -9.16 -14.81
C ALA A 129 14.23 -8.59 -15.74
N GLU A 130 14.44 -7.37 -16.24
CA GLU A 130 13.74 -6.85 -17.40
C GLU A 130 14.17 -7.73 -18.59
N GLN A 131 13.31 -8.67 -19.00
CA GLN A 131 13.47 -9.39 -20.26
C GLN A 131 12.83 -8.56 -21.38
#